data_AF-A0A2G2VHM8-F1
#
_entry.id   AF-A0A2G2VHM8-F1
#
_cell.length_a   1.000
_cell.length_b   1.000
_cell.length_c   1.000
_cell.angle_alpha   90.00
_cell.angle_beta   90.00
_cell.angle_gamma   90.00
#
_symmetry.space_group_name_H-M   'P 1'
#
loop_
_entity.id
_entity.type
_entity.pdbx_description
1 polymer ?
#
loop_
_entity_poly.entity_id
_entity_poly.type
_entity_poly.pdbx_seq_one_letter_code
_entity_poly.pdbx_strand_id
1 'polypeptide(L)'
;MIMGGGGEDIIHVIMPSRKEDALVLMGLSITLLRLYCSEMPEEGYRIDCLLPSFYSCLQQEERVDRLYRIDLGKSIRQIPSSMIKSWVKPLVGDGLVYRLILSFLSLTVFEDLGGIRVYTSSGGSGIPPARDITRVLLDIALKNLFDSHFPKRFPGIAFHRFVNKVYIFIRKNEKVLFADKAGYALLEELGLRGKIESIGPSDDPLPP
;
A
#
# COMPACT_ATOMS: atom_id res chain seq x y z
N MET A 1 -10.59 33.90 5.81
CA MET A 1 -9.63 32.99 6.46
C MET A 1 -10.43 31.86 7.09
N ILE A 2 -10.49 30.70 6.43
CA ILE A 2 -11.08 29.49 7.00
C ILE A 2 -9.90 28.55 7.23
N MET A 3 -9.59 28.27 8.49
CA MET A 3 -8.57 27.29 8.84
C MET A 3 -9.08 25.92 8.41
N GLY A 4 -8.44 25.33 7.42
CA GLY A 4 -8.69 23.96 6.99
C GLY A 4 -8.37 23.01 8.13
N GLY A 5 -9.41 22.44 8.73
CA GLY A 5 -9.27 21.38 9.72
C GLY A 5 -8.56 20.20 9.09
N GLY A 6 -7.34 19.92 9.59
CA GLY A 6 -6.69 18.63 9.42
C GLY A 6 -7.50 17.60 10.20
N GLY A 7 -8.55 17.06 9.58
CA GLY A 7 -9.15 15.82 10.05
C GLY A 7 -8.12 14.72 9.86
N GLU A 8 -7.60 14.19 10.96
CA GLU A 8 -6.89 12.92 10.92
C GLU A 8 -7.86 11.88 10.35
N ASP A 9 -7.51 11.28 9.21
CA ASP A 9 -8.29 10.19 8.62
C ASP A 9 -8.21 8.99 9.58
N ILE A 10 -9.19 8.87 10.48
CA ILE A 10 -9.28 7.72 11.38
C ILE A 10 -9.59 6.47 10.55
N ILE A 11 -8.62 5.57 10.45
CA ILE A 11 -8.83 4.25 9.86
C ILE A 11 -9.33 3.32 10.97
N HIS A 12 -10.62 3.01 10.95
CA HIS A 12 -11.19 2.00 11.84
C HIS A 12 -10.74 0.62 11.39
N VAL A 13 -10.02 -0.10 12.25
CA VAL A 13 -9.61 -1.48 11.98
C VAL A 13 -10.72 -2.44 12.42
N ILE A 14 -11.18 -3.28 11.50
CA ILE A 14 -12.10 -4.38 11.78
C ILE A 14 -11.35 -5.41 12.62
N MET A 15 -11.81 -5.56 13.85
CA MET A 15 -11.34 -6.59 14.77
C MET A 15 -12.34 -7.74 14.77
N PRO A 16 -11.89 -8.98 14.51
CA PRO A 16 -12.78 -10.13 14.62
C PRO A 16 -13.27 -10.28 16.06
N SER A 17 -14.57 -10.54 16.22
CA SER A 17 -15.17 -10.77 17.54
C SER A 17 -14.77 -12.13 18.12
N ARG A 18 -14.45 -13.10 17.25
CA ARG A 18 -14.02 -14.45 17.62
C ARG A 18 -12.51 -14.61 17.41
N LYS A 19 -11.86 -15.35 18.32
CA LYS A 19 -10.43 -15.64 18.23
C LYS A 19 -10.10 -16.52 17.03
N GLU A 20 -11.00 -17.43 16.66
CA GLU A 20 -10.82 -18.31 15.49
C GLU A 20 -10.71 -17.49 14.20
N ASP A 21 -11.55 -16.47 14.04
CA ASP A 21 -11.52 -15.59 12.87
C ASP A 21 -10.20 -14.80 12.78
N ALA A 22 -9.67 -14.36 13.92
CA ALA A 22 -8.37 -13.71 13.97
C ALA A 22 -7.24 -14.66 13.54
N LEU A 23 -7.28 -15.93 13.95
CA LEU A 23 -6.32 -16.95 13.51
C LEU A 23 -6.45 -17.25 12.01
N VAL A 24 -7.68 -17.29 11.48
CA VAL A 24 -7.92 -17.50 10.05
C VAL A 24 -7.37 -16.34 9.22
N LEU A 25 -7.65 -15.09 9.59
CA LEU A 25 -7.13 -13.92 8.87
C LEU A 25 -5.60 -13.83 8.97
N MET A 26 -5.04 -14.20 10.11
CA MET A 26 -3.60 -14.29 10.32
C MET A 26 -2.96 -15.37 9.45
N GLY A 27 -3.55 -16.57 9.39
CA GLY A 27 -3.09 -17.64 8.51
C GLY A 27 -3.16 -17.21 7.05
N LEU A 28 -4.27 -16.57 6.64
CA LEU A 28 -4.46 -16.06 5.30
C LEU A 28 -3.41 -15.02 4.90
N SER A 29 -3.07 -14.07 5.78
CA SER A 29 -2.06 -13.06 5.49
C SER A 29 -0.67 -13.69 5.31
N ILE A 30 -0.30 -14.67 6.14
CA ILE A 30 0.96 -15.42 6.02
C ILE A 30 0.99 -16.20 4.71
N THR A 31 -0.08 -16.95 4.39
CA THR A 31 -0.16 -17.75 3.17
C THR A 31 -0.02 -16.87 1.93
N LEU A 32 -0.73 -15.74 1.87
CA LEU A 32 -0.63 -14.82 0.74
C LEU A 32 0.75 -14.19 0.63
N LEU A 33 1.36 -13.77 1.75
CA LEU A 33 2.69 -13.18 1.74
C LEU A 33 3.73 -14.16 1.18
N ARG A 34 3.68 -15.43 1.61
CA ARG A 34 4.59 -16.48 1.11
C ARG A 34 4.42 -16.73 -0.38
N LEU A 35 3.19 -16.86 -0.85
CA LEU A 35 2.91 -17.09 -2.27
C LEU A 35 3.35 -15.89 -3.12
N TYR A 36 3.18 -14.69 -2.59
CA TYR A 36 3.56 -13.45 -3.25
C TYR A 36 5.08 -13.25 -3.33
N CYS A 37 5.82 -13.56 -2.26
CA CYS A 37 7.27 -13.46 -2.22
C CYS A 37 7.98 -14.62 -2.95
N SER A 38 7.26 -15.69 -3.33
CA SER A 38 7.80 -16.94 -3.91
C SER A 38 8.78 -17.72 -3.01
N GLU A 39 9.16 -17.15 -1.86
CA GLU A 39 10.03 -17.75 -0.86
C GLU A 39 9.48 -17.46 0.54
N MET A 40 9.91 -18.26 1.52
CA MET A 40 9.62 -17.94 2.91
C MET A 40 10.58 -16.83 3.35
N PRO A 41 10.10 -15.67 3.81
CA PRO A 41 11.02 -14.62 4.25
C PRO A 41 11.87 -15.13 5.40
N GLU A 42 13.18 -14.92 5.32
CA GLU A 42 14.13 -15.33 6.36
C GLU A 42 13.84 -14.61 7.68
N GLU A 43 13.36 -13.36 7.61
CA GLU A 43 13.11 -12.51 8.77
C GLU A 43 11.79 -12.83 9.49
N GLY A 44 10.97 -13.75 8.96
CA GLY A 44 9.74 -14.23 9.60
C GLY A 44 8.54 -14.35 8.67
N TYR A 45 7.34 -14.42 9.26
CA TYR A 45 6.09 -14.70 8.53
C TYR A 45 5.13 -13.50 8.44
N ARG A 46 5.52 -12.34 8.98
CA ARG A 46 4.72 -11.11 8.96
C ARG A 46 5.27 -10.14 7.93
N ILE A 47 4.41 -9.29 7.39
CA ILE A 47 4.85 -8.26 6.43
C ILE A 47 5.83 -7.26 7.07
N ASP A 48 5.70 -7.02 8.38
CA ASP A 48 6.62 -6.16 9.14
C ASP A 48 8.02 -6.76 9.29
N CYS A 49 8.16 -8.08 9.15
CA CYS A 49 9.48 -8.72 9.15
C CYS A 49 10.35 -8.26 7.97
N LEU A 50 9.73 -7.77 6.89
CA LEU A 50 10.43 -7.27 5.71
C LEU A 50 10.94 -5.83 5.88
N LEU A 51 10.53 -5.13 6.95
CA LEU A 51 10.86 -3.72 7.17
C LEU A 51 12.36 -3.46 7.34
N PRO A 52 13.14 -4.26 8.10
CA PRO A 52 14.58 -4.07 8.21
C PRO A 52 15.28 -4.15 6.85
N SER A 53 14.95 -5.15 6.04
CA SER A 53 15.53 -5.35 4.71
C SER A 53 15.17 -4.21 3.76
N PHE A 54 13.94 -3.70 3.85
CA PHE A 54 13.54 -2.48 3.15
C PHE A 54 14.41 -1.27 3.55
N TYR A 55 14.64 -1.03 4.84
CA TYR A 55 15.50 0.07 5.29
C TYR A 55 16.95 -0.10 4.85
N SER A 56 17.47 -1.33 4.86
CA SER A 56 18.79 -1.63 4.31
C SER A 56 18.87 -1.28 2.82
N CYS A 57 17.82 -1.54 2.03
CA CYS A 57 17.77 -1.09 0.63
C CYS A 57 17.83 0.44 0.49
N LEU A 58 17.09 1.19 1.32
CA LEU A 58 17.13 2.65 1.27
C LEU A 58 18.52 3.21 1.58
N GLN A 59 19.25 2.59 2.50
CA GLN A 59 20.60 3.01 2.90
C GLN A 59 21.68 2.76 1.84
N GLN A 60 21.41 1.89 0.86
CA GLN A 60 22.32 1.59 -0.24
C GLN A 60 22.21 2.61 -1.39
N GLU A 61 21.22 3.48 -1.37
CA GLU A 61 21.05 4.51 -2.40
C GLU A 61 22.06 5.65 -2.22
N GLU A 62 22.97 5.80 -3.18
CA GLU A 62 24.00 6.84 -3.17
C GLU A 62 23.68 7.99 -4.13
N ARG A 63 24.32 9.14 -3.89
CA ARG A 63 24.30 10.34 -4.76
C ARG A 63 22.89 10.89 -5.01
N VAL A 64 22.03 10.76 -4.02
CA VAL A 64 20.67 11.29 -4.00
C VAL A 64 20.74 12.80 -3.84
N ASP A 65 20.16 13.54 -4.79
CA ASP A 65 20.02 15.00 -4.72
C ASP A 65 18.71 15.40 -4.05
N ARG A 66 17.65 14.63 -4.35
CA ARG A 66 16.32 14.84 -3.80
C ARG A 66 15.61 13.51 -3.59
N LEU A 67 14.88 13.41 -2.49
CA LEU A 67 14.07 12.25 -2.13
C LEU A 67 12.61 12.68 -2.15
N TYR A 68 11.74 11.92 -2.81
CA TYR A 68 10.29 12.10 -2.69
C TYR A 68 9.70 10.93 -1.91
N ARG A 69 8.91 11.26 -0.89
CA ARG A 69 8.11 10.29 -0.14
C ARG A 69 6.67 10.37 -0.63
N ILE A 70 6.10 9.22 -1.00
CA ILE A 70 4.69 9.10 -1.32
C ILE A 70 4.02 8.18 -0.30
N ASP A 71 2.98 8.67 0.36
CA ASP A 71 2.09 7.83 1.17
C ASP A 71 0.82 7.51 0.39
N LEU A 72 0.69 6.26 -0.06
CA LEU A 72 -0.44 5.71 -0.81
C LEU A 72 -1.52 5.10 0.09
N GLY A 73 -1.48 5.32 1.42
CA GLY A 73 -2.40 4.69 2.37
C GLY A 73 -3.87 5.00 2.04
N LYS A 74 -4.16 6.20 1.52
CA LYS A 74 -5.51 6.62 1.08
C LYS A 74 -6.03 5.83 -0.12
N SER A 75 -5.16 5.14 -0.88
CA SER A 75 -5.55 4.30 -2.01
C SER A 75 -6.29 3.04 -1.58
N ILE A 76 -6.17 2.63 -0.30
CA ILE A 76 -6.86 1.46 0.24
C ILE A 76 -8.37 1.45 -0.02
N ARG A 77 -9.01 2.63 -0.05
CA ARG A 77 -10.47 2.78 -0.25
C ARG A 77 -10.88 2.89 -1.71
N GLN A 78 -9.93 3.11 -2.62
CA GLN A 78 -10.20 3.35 -4.04
C GLN A 78 -9.98 2.14 -4.91
N ILE A 79 -9.02 1.30 -4.56
CA ILE A 79 -8.68 0.14 -5.37
C ILE A 79 -9.91 -0.77 -5.47
N PRO A 80 -10.46 -0.99 -6.68
CA PRO A 80 -11.64 -1.82 -6.86
C PRO A 80 -11.36 -3.25 -6.41
N SER A 81 -12.27 -3.84 -5.63
CA SER A 81 -12.10 -5.22 -5.17
C SER A 81 -12.07 -6.19 -6.36
N SER A 82 -12.68 -5.86 -7.50
CA SER A 82 -12.58 -6.62 -8.76
C SER A 82 -11.15 -6.72 -9.29
N MET A 83 -10.36 -5.65 -9.19
CA MET A 83 -8.96 -5.66 -9.61
C MET A 83 -8.13 -6.55 -8.69
N ILE A 84 -8.34 -6.42 -7.37
CA ILE A 84 -7.67 -7.28 -6.37
C ILE A 84 -7.97 -8.75 -6.64
N LYS A 85 -9.23 -9.10 -6.92
CA LYS A 85 -9.64 -10.46 -7.30
C LYS A 85 -8.84 -10.97 -8.50
N SER A 86 -8.68 -10.14 -9.53
CA SER A 86 -7.93 -10.50 -10.74
C SER A 86 -6.44 -10.73 -10.49
N TRP A 87 -5.82 -10.04 -9.52
CA TRP A 87 -4.40 -10.20 -9.19
C TRP A 87 -4.11 -11.33 -8.21
N VAL A 88 -5.02 -11.60 -7.27
CA VAL A 88 -4.84 -12.71 -6.32
C VAL A 88 -5.19 -14.06 -6.92
N LYS A 89 -6.13 -14.13 -7.88
CA LYS A 89 -6.55 -15.39 -8.49
C LYS A 89 -5.38 -16.20 -9.11
N PRO A 90 -4.46 -15.60 -9.88
CA PRO A 90 -3.28 -16.30 -10.38
C PRO A 90 -2.34 -16.82 -9.27
N LEU A 91 -2.32 -16.18 -8.10
CA LEU A 91 -1.45 -16.55 -6.98
C LEU A 91 -1.98 -17.76 -6.20
N VAL A 92 -3.30 -17.86 -6.02
CA VAL A 92 -3.93 -18.86 -5.12
C VAL A 92 -4.81 -19.89 -5.84
N GLY A 93 -5.04 -19.74 -7.14
CA GLY A 93 -5.98 -20.55 -7.92
C GLY A 93 -7.45 -20.35 -7.54
N ASP A 94 -8.34 -21.25 -7.95
CA ASP A 94 -9.80 -21.18 -7.68
C ASP A 94 -10.23 -21.93 -6.40
N GLY A 95 -9.31 -22.14 -5.47
CA GLY A 95 -9.50 -22.97 -4.26
C GLY A 95 -10.14 -22.26 -3.07
N LEU A 96 -10.09 -22.92 -1.91
CA LEU A 96 -10.63 -22.41 -0.64
C LEU A 96 -9.99 -21.08 -0.21
N VAL A 97 -8.68 -20.92 -0.43
CA VAL A 97 -7.95 -19.68 -0.13
C VAL A 97 -8.52 -18.51 -0.93
N TYR A 98 -8.77 -18.71 -2.23
CA TYR A 98 -9.39 -17.69 -3.07
C TYR A 98 -10.79 -17.32 -2.59
N ARG A 99 -11.63 -18.33 -2.29
CA ARG A 99 -12.97 -18.08 -1.74
C ARG A 99 -12.93 -17.31 -0.43
N LEU A 100 -11.96 -17.60 0.45
CA LEU A 100 -11.79 -16.86 1.70
C LEU A 100 -11.41 -15.40 1.46
N ILE A 101 -10.56 -15.12 0.47
CA ILE A 101 -10.23 -13.74 0.05
C ILE A 101 -11.47 -13.03 -0.52
N LEU A 102 -12.28 -13.73 -1.33
CA LEU A 102 -13.53 -13.18 -1.84
C LEU A 102 -14.49 -12.81 -0.72
N SER A 103 -14.66 -13.70 0.26
CA SER A 103 -15.46 -13.45 1.46
C SER A 103 -14.91 -12.27 2.25
N PHE A 104 -13.59 -12.20 2.44
CA PHE A 104 -12.94 -11.08 3.11
C PHE A 104 -13.21 -9.75 2.41
N LEU A 105 -13.00 -9.67 1.09
CA LEU A 105 -13.27 -8.48 0.28
C LEU A 105 -14.76 -8.12 0.19
N SER A 106 -15.66 -9.00 0.63
CA SER A 106 -17.10 -8.75 0.69
C SER A 106 -17.55 -8.23 2.05
N LEU A 107 -16.67 -8.15 3.04
CA LEU A 107 -17.00 -7.65 4.37
C LEU A 107 -17.51 -6.21 4.29
N THR A 108 -18.65 -5.96 4.93
CA THR A 108 -19.17 -4.61 5.13
C THR A 108 -18.26 -3.86 6.08
N VAL A 109 -17.74 -2.72 5.64
CA VAL A 109 -16.93 -1.84 6.49
C VAL A 109 -17.85 -0.77 7.07
N PHE A 110 -17.66 -0.47 8.35
CA PHE A 110 -18.36 0.59 9.04
C PHE A 110 -17.43 1.79 9.12
N GLU A 111 -17.83 2.90 8.51
CA GLU A 111 -17.15 4.19 8.70
C GLU A 111 -18.01 5.06 9.61
N ASP A 112 -17.40 5.54 10.70
CA ASP A 112 -18.02 6.54 11.57
C ASP A 112 -17.55 7.94 11.14
N LEU A 113 -18.36 8.62 10.33
CA LEU A 113 -18.08 9.98 9.85
C LEU A 113 -18.69 10.99 10.82
N GLY A 114 -18.12 11.08 12.03
CA GLY A 114 -18.55 12.08 13.03
C GLY A 114 -19.93 11.80 13.62
N GLY A 115 -20.23 10.55 13.94
CA GLY A 115 -21.50 10.10 14.56
C GLY A 115 -22.48 9.46 13.57
N ILE A 116 -22.21 9.55 12.28
CA ILE A 116 -22.98 8.85 11.24
C ILE A 116 -22.26 7.56 10.87
N ARG A 117 -22.85 6.42 11.26
CA ARG A 117 -22.39 5.10 10.83
C ARG A 117 -22.83 4.86 9.40
N VAL A 118 -21.90 4.99 8.45
CA VAL A 118 -22.13 4.63 7.06
C VAL A 118 -21.76 3.17 6.87
N TYR A 119 -22.73 2.40 6.38
CA TYR A 119 -22.53 1.04 5.91
C TYR A 119 -22.01 1.10 4.49
N THR A 120 -20.69 1.13 4.31
CA THR A 120 -20.15 0.86 2.99
C THR A 120 -20.09 -0.65 2.83
N SER A 121 -21.07 -1.19 2.10
CA SER A 121 -20.85 -2.46 1.42
C SER A 121 -19.55 -2.28 0.62
N SER A 122 -18.53 -3.10 0.91
CA SER A 122 -17.31 -3.17 0.09
C SER A 122 -17.59 -3.62 -1.35
N GLY A 123 -18.87 -3.72 -1.75
CA GLY A 123 -19.37 -4.22 -3.03
C GLY A 123 -18.99 -3.41 -4.28
N GLY A 124 -17.94 -2.60 -4.24
CA GLY A 124 -17.39 -1.96 -5.44
C GLY A 124 -15.92 -1.58 -5.33
N SER A 125 -15.50 -1.01 -4.19
CA SER A 125 -14.15 -0.50 -4.02
C SER A 125 -13.66 -0.59 -2.59
N GLY A 126 -12.37 -0.88 -2.45
CA GLY A 126 -11.65 -0.84 -1.19
C GLY A 126 -11.23 -2.21 -0.66
N ILE A 127 -10.24 -2.17 0.24
CA ILE A 127 -9.77 -3.31 1.01
C ILE A 127 -10.29 -3.13 2.43
N PRO A 128 -11.05 -4.09 2.98
CA PRO A 128 -11.48 -4.03 4.36
C PRO A 128 -10.26 -3.89 5.29
N PRO A 129 -10.28 -2.94 6.24
CA PRO A 129 -9.14 -2.66 7.11
C PRO A 129 -9.06 -3.68 8.25
N ALA A 130 -8.41 -4.82 8.04
CA ALA A 130 -8.15 -5.87 9.01
C ALA A 130 -6.66 -6.22 9.08
N ARG A 131 -5.86 -5.39 9.77
CA ARG A 131 -4.44 -5.67 10.11
C ARG A 131 -3.61 -6.13 8.90
N ASP A 132 -2.87 -7.24 9.03
CA ASP A 132 -1.88 -7.69 8.05
C ASP A 132 -2.48 -8.10 6.72
N ILE A 133 -3.67 -8.73 6.70
CA ILE A 133 -4.27 -9.18 5.44
C ILE A 133 -4.54 -7.98 4.53
N THR A 134 -4.93 -6.84 5.11
CA THR A 134 -5.10 -5.58 4.38
C THR A 134 -3.80 -5.08 3.79
N ARG A 135 -2.72 -5.12 4.56
CA ARG A 135 -1.40 -4.66 4.13
C ARG A 135 -0.84 -5.53 3.02
N VAL A 136 -1.01 -6.86 3.12
CA VAL A 136 -0.60 -7.81 2.07
C VAL A 136 -1.41 -7.60 0.79
N LEU A 137 -2.74 -7.46 0.87
CA LEU A 137 -3.56 -7.20 -0.30
C LEU A 137 -3.27 -5.84 -0.95
N LEU A 138 -3.00 -4.82 -0.13
CA LEU A 138 -2.59 -3.49 -0.61
C LEU A 138 -1.23 -3.56 -1.30
N ASP A 139 -0.27 -4.30 -0.73
CA ASP A 139 1.06 -4.46 -1.32
C ASP A 139 0.99 -5.17 -2.69
N ILE A 140 0.19 -6.24 -2.81
CA ILE A 140 -0.08 -6.92 -4.08
C ILE A 140 -0.70 -5.95 -5.09
N ALA A 141 -1.71 -5.17 -4.67
CA ALA A 141 -2.38 -4.23 -5.55
C ALA A 141 -1.43 -3.12 -6.04
N LEU A 142 -0.63 -2.54 -5.15
CA LEU A 142 0.32 -1.49 -5.48
C LEU A 142 1.48 -2.00 -6.35
N LYS A 143 1.91 -3.26 -6.19
CA LYS A 143 2.87 -3.87 -7.14
C LYS A 143 2.31 -3.97 -8.55
N ASN A 144 1.04 -4.35 -8.68
CA ASN A 144 0.41 -4.48 -9.99
C ASN A 144 0.03 -3.13 -10.61
N LEU A 145 -0.25 -2.10 -9.79
CA LEU A 145 -0.56 -0.75 -10.25
C LEU A 145 0.68 0.13 -10.35
N PHE A 146 1.24 0.52 -9.22
CA PHE A 146 2.31 1.51 -9.14
C PHE A 146 3.62 0.94 -9.69
N ASP A 147 4.10 -0.18 -9.15
CA ASP A 147 5.45 -0.69 -9.48
C ASP A 147 5.58 -1.10 -10.95
N SER A 148 4.48 -1.56 -11.57
CA SER A 148 4.46 -1.98 -12.97
C SER A 148 4.36 -0.82 -13.98
N HIS A 149 3.94 0.37 -13.54
CA HIS A 149 3.76 1.56 -14.39
C HIS A 149 4.84 2.62 -14.15
N PHE A 150 5.31 2.78 -12.90
CA PHE A 150 6.28 3.82 -12.55
C PHE A 150 7.56 3.76 -13.41
N PRO A 151 8.24 2.60 -13.58
CA PRO A 151 9.45 2.52 -14.42
C PRO A 151 9.18 2.80 -15.91
N LYS A 152 7.96 2.56 -16.39
CA LYS A 152 7.57 2.85 -17.79
C LYS A 152 7.42 4.35 -17.98
N ARG A 153 6.84 5.04 -16.99
CA ARG A 153 6.61 6.48 -17.02
C ARG A 153 7.89 7.28 -16.75
N PHE A 154 8.71 6.79 -15.83
CA PHE A 154 9.93 7.44 -15.36
C PHE A 154 11.14 6.49 -15.48
N PRO A 155 11.56 6.18 -16.71
CA PRO A 155 12.63 5.22 -16.94
C PRO A 155 13.95 5.71 -16.35
N GLY A 156 14.61 4.84 -15.58
CA GLY A 156 15.91 5.10 -14.96
C GLY A 156 15.84 5.81 -13.60
N ILE A 157 14.65 6.20 -13.13
CA ILE A 157 14.47 6.74 -11.78
C ILE A 157 14.34 5.59 -10.79
N ALA A 158 15.20 5.58 -9.76
CA ALA A 158 15.16 4.57 -8.72
C ALA A 158 14.03 4.85 -7.72
N PHE A 159 13.30 3.81 -7.34
CA PHE A 159 12.32 3.89 -6.26
C PHE A 159 12.30 2.59 -5.45
N HIS A 160 11.94 2.72 -4.18
CA HIS A 160 11.75 1.62 -3.26
C HIS A 160 10.39 1.78 -2.58
N ARG A 161 9.65 0.68 -2.43
CA ARG A 161 8.31 0.69 -1.81
C ARG A 161 8.21 -0.35 -0.71
N PHE A 162 7.56 0.05 0.39
CA PHE A 162 7.12 -0.85 1.45
C PHE A 162 5.63 -0.62 1.71
N VAL A 163 4.80 -1.59 1.32
CA VAL A 163 3.33 -1.49 1.40
C VAL A 163 2.86 -0.19 0.72
N ASN A 164 2.38 0.79 1.48
CA ASN A 164 1.88 2.06 0.98
C ASN A 164 2.93 3.18 0.92
N LYS A 165 4.12 2.99 1.48
CA LYS A 165 5.17 4.00 1.50
C LYS A 165 6.10 3.82 0.31
N VAL A 166 6.21 4.82 -0.55
CA VAL A 166 7.13 4.85 -1.69
C VAL A 166 8.19 5.92 -1.46
N TYR A 167 9.44 5.59 -1.77
CA TYR A 167 10.56 6.51 -1.76
C TYR A 167 11.16 6.54 -3.16
N ILE A 168 11.22 7.72 -3.75
CA ILE A 168 11.74 7.96 -5.10
C ILE A 168 13.01 8.79 -4.98
N PHE A 169 14.09 8.30 -5.57
CA PHE A 169 15.42 8.86 -5.44
C PHE A 169 15.80 9.55 -6.74
N ILE A 170 16.01 10.87 -6.67
CA ILE A 170 16.43 11.68 -7.82
C ILE A 170 17.91 12.02 -7.67
N ARG A 171 18.70 11.62 -8.66
CA ARG A 171 20.14 11.94 -8.73
C ARG A 171 20.38 13.16 -9.61
N LYS A 172 21.44 13.94 -9.33
CA LYS A 172 21.78 15.20 -10.04
C LYS A 172 21.85 15.11 -11.57
N ASN A 173 22.18 13.92 -12.09
CA ASN A 173 22.41 13.71 -13.53
C ASN A 173 21.23 12.99 -14.22
N GLU A 174 20.08 12.87 -13.56
CA GLU A 174 18.91 12.27 -14.19
C GLU A 174 18.36 13.15 -15.31
N LYS A 175 18.17 12.54 -16.49
CA LYS A 175 17.60 13.21 -17.66
C LYS A 175 16.08 13.34 -17.56
N VAL A 176 15.44 12.50 -16.74
CA VAL A 176 14.00 12.49 -16.54
C VAL A 176 13.68 13.32 -15.31
N LEU A 177 12.80 14.32 -15.47
CA LEU A 177 12.37 15.18 -14.39
C LEU A 177 11.18 14.58 -13.66
N PHE A 178 11.39 14.15 -12.41
CA PHE A 178 10.30 13.86 -11.48
C PHE A 178 10.11 15.05 -10.53
N ALA A 179 8.86 15.50 -10.41
CA ALA A 179 8.43 16.56 -9.51
C ALA A 179 7.01 16.25 -9.01
N ASP A 180 6.57 16.90 -7.93
CA ASP A 180 5.26 16.64 -7.29
C ASP A 180 4.11 16.58 -8.28
N LYS A 181 4.04 17.54 -9.22
CA LYS A 181 2.99 17.61 -10.24
C LYS A 181 2.98 16.36 -11.15
N ALA A 182 4.15 15.86 -11.52
CA ALA A 182 4.28 14.66 -12.35
C ALA A 182 3.90 13.41 -11.56
N GLY A 183 4.27 13.35 -10.27
CA GLY A 183 3.84 12.30 -9.36
C GLY A 183 2.32 12.27 -9.18
N TYR A 184 1.69 13.41 -8.89
CA TYR A 184 0.23 13.51 -8.75
C TYR A 184 -0.50 13.13 -10.04
N ALA A 185 0.01 13.54 -11.20
CA ALA A 185 -0.56 13.14 -12.49
C ALA A 185 -0.50 11.61 -12.70
N LEU A 186 0.59 10.95 -12.30
CA LEU A 186 0.67 9.48 -12.33
C LEU A 186 -0.34 8.85 -11.37
N LEU A 187 -0.48 9.37 -10.16
CA LEU A 187 -1.46 8.82 -9.19
C LEU A 187 -2.89 8.92 -9.73
N GLU A 188 -3.24 10.06 -10.33
CA GLU A 188 -4.55 10.27 -10.96
C GLU A 188 -4.78 9.28 -12.12
N GLU A 189 -3.80 9.11 -13.01
CA GLU A 189 -3.85 8.14 -14.12
C GLU A 189 -4.09 6.70 -13.63
N LEU A 190 -3.45 6.32 -12.52
CA LEU A 190 -3.57 4.99 -11.92
C LEU A 190 -4.80 4.83 -11.03
N GLY A 191 -5.62 5.87 -10.84
CA GLY A 191 -6.75 5.84 -9.91
C GLY A 191 -6.33 5.66 -8.44
N LEU A 192 -5.15 6.16 -8.08
CA LEU A 192 -4.58 6.12 -6.74
C LEU A 192 -4.71 7.49 -6.06
N ARG A 193 -4.75 7.48 -4.72
CA ARG A 193 -4.53 8.69 -3.91
C ARG A 193 -3.35 8.52 -2.98
N GLY A 194 -2.60 9.59 -2.88
CA GLY A 194 -1.54 9.70 -1.90
C GLY A 194 -1.14 11.14 -1.65
N LYS A 195 -0.23 11.30 -0.69
CA LYS A 195 0.44 12.56 -0.41
C LYS A 195 1.88 12.43 -0.87
N ILE A 196 2.37 13.40 -1.63
CA ILE A 196 3.77 13.48 -2.07
C ILE A 196 4.46 14.56 -1.25
N GLU A 197 5.63 14.25 -0.74
CA GLU A 197 6.48 15.17 0.02
C GLU A 197 7.90 15.09 -0.53
N SER A 198 8.46 16.25 -0.86
CA SER A 198 9.87 16.38 -1.21
C SER A 198 10.71 16.53 0.06
N ILE A 199 11.85 15.87 0.10
CA ILE A 199 12.86 15.94 1.15
C ILE A 199 14.19 16.27 0.46
N GLY A 200 14.70 17.46 0.70
CA GLY A 200 16.00 17.94 0.23
C GLY A 200 17.08 17.86 1.32
N PRO A 201 18.34 18.11 0.95
CA PRO A 201 19.49 18.10 1.88
C PRO A 201 19.41 19.17 2.99
N SER A 202 18.43 20.07 2.93
CA SER A 202 18.21 21.16 3.88
C SER A 202 16.95 20.98 4.74
N ASP A 203 16.20 19.90 4.51
CA ASP A 203 15.00 19.56 5.28
C ASP A 203 15.39 18.66 6.47
N ASP A 204 14.70 18.78 7.60
CA ASP A 204 14.99 18.01 8.81
C ASP A 204 15.05 16.49 8.53
N PRO A 205 15.97 15.76 9.19
CA PRO A 205 16.15 14.33 8.94
C PRO A 205 14.84 13.55 9.18
N LEU A 206 14.65 12.50 8.37
CA LEU A 206 13.53 11.57 8.52
C LEU A 206 13.45 11.06 9.97
N PRO A 207 12.26 11.10 10.61
CA PRO A 207 12.11 10.48 11.92
C PRO A 207 12.41 8.96 11.81
N PRO A 208 13.03 8.38 12.85
CA PRO A 208 13.39 6.96 12.90
C PRO A 208 12.18 6.03 12.87
#